data_AF-A0A2V3IVU7-F1
#
_entry.id   AF-A0A2V3IVU7-F1
#
_cell.length_a   1.000
_cell.length_b   1.000
_cell.length_c   1.000
_cell.angle_alpha   90.00
_cell.angle_beta   90.00
_cell.angle_gamma   90.00
#
_symmetry.space_group_name_H-M   'P 1'
#
loop_
_entity.id
_entity.type
_entity.pdbx_description
1 polymer ?
#
loop_
_entity_poly.entity_id
_entity_poly.type
_entity_poly.pdbx_seq_one_letter_code
_entity_poly.pdbx_strand_id
1 'polypeptide(L)'
;MGGMDELVALIAQTFNSKDIFNLEEVGVIVEPRPREQAEVDPKNALQAKDGYIGIRSWVLPKLYKRSIARLVENREDIDASTSLLLTTPDNLTAWNARKAHTTRDNIATELEFSRLMLTRAPKSAESWSHRAWILREHAYPPSAEQMEIELQLAWFAASRSAHNYYAGVHRARLLPWLSESMAERERNKSRKWLQTHVTDASGWWYHRALRSAVSKDERSEDGAEQQWFHDMHGRYAQSSQNVAVQERLYRT
;
A
#
# COMPACT_ATOMS: atom_id res chain seq x y z
N MET A 1 -33.45 -10.01 2.02
CA MET A 1 -32.22 -9.20 1.85
C MET A 1 -31.83 -9.31 0.38
N GLY A 2 -31.48 -8.22 -0.31
CA GLY A 2 -31.11 -8.32 -1.72
C GLY A 2 -29.75 -9.01 -1.90
N GLY A 3 -29.50 -9.68 -3.03
CA GLY A 3 -28.24 -10.41 -3.25
C GLY A 3 -26.96 -9.58 -3.11
N MET A 4 -27.04 -8.26 -3.30
CA MET A 4 -25.91 -7.34 -3.04
C MET A 4 -25.63 -7.13 -1.54
N ASP A 5 -26.65 -7.12 -0.69
CA ASP A 5 -26.46 -6.98 0.76
C ASP A 5 -25.85 -8.24 1.35
N GLU A 6 -26.21 -9.40 0.81
CA GLU A 6 -25.59 -10.68 1.16
C GLU A 6 -24.12 -10.73 0.75
N LEU A 7 -23.75 -10.21 -0.43
CA LEU A 7 -22.35 -10.07 -0.82
C LEU A 7 -21.58 -9.11 0.11
N VAL A 8 -22.17 -7.96 0.48
CA VAL A 8 -21.55 -7.03 1.43
C VAL A 8 -21.31 -7.72 2.79
N ALA A 9 -22.29 -8.49 3.28
CA ALA A 9 -22.15 -9.26 4.50
C ALA A 9 -21.06 -10.35 4.39
N LEU A 10 -20.97 -11.06 3.27
CA LEU A 10 -19.93 -12.07 3.03
C LEU A 10 -18.52 -11.46 3.02
N ILE A 11 -18.36 -10.31 2.36
CA ILE A 11 -17.13 -9.53 2.38
C ILE A 11 -16.80 -9.13 3.81
N ALA A 12 -17.75 -8.56 4.56
CA ALA A 12 -17.52 -8.16 5.94
C ALA A 12 -17.14 -9.33 6.84
N GLN A 13 -17.79 -10.48 6.71
CA GLN A 13 -17.46 -11.69 7.45
C GLN A 13 -16.01 -12.12 7.20
N THR A 14 -15.49 -11.90 6.00
CA THR A 14 -14.10 -12.24 5.66
C THR A 14 -13.11 -11.20 6.20
N PHE A 15 -13.37 -9.91 5.97
CA PHE A 15 -12.40 -8.83 6.18
C PHE A 15 -12.53 -8.10 7.53
N ASN A 16 -13.64 -8.24 8.24
CA ASN A 16 -13.84 -7.64 9.59
C ASN A 16 -13.71 -8.69 10.71
N SER A 17 -13.40 -9.94 10.38
CA SER A 17 -13.23 -11.04 11.34
C SER A 17 -11.77 -11.47 11.47
N LYS A 18 -11.52 -12.56 12.20
CA LYS A 18 -10.19 -13.19 12.29
C LYS A 18 -9.82 -13.97 11.02
N ASP A 19 -10.76 -14.21 10.10
CA ASP A 19 -10.49 -14.93 8.85
C ASP A 19 -9.53 -14.15 7.94
N ILE A 20 -9.45 -12.83 8.12
CA ILE A 20 -8.55 -11.95 7.36
C ILE A 20 -7.08 -12.37 7.46
N PHE A 21 -6.67 -12.98 8.57
CA PHE A 21 -5.29 -13.42 8.79
C PHE A 21 -4.90 -14.66 7.95
N ASN A 22 -5.87 -15.30 7.31
CA ASN A 22 -5.61 -16.38 6.35
C ASN A 22 -5.33 -15.87 4.94
N LEU A 23 -5.34 -14.54 4.73
CA LEU A 23 -5.20 -13.92 3.42
C LEU A 23 -3.82 -13.30 3.23
N GLU A 24 -3.19 -13.58 2.10
CA GLU A 24 -1.93 -12.97 1.68
C GLU A 24 -2.17 -11.71 0.85
N GLU A 25 -3.04 -11.79 -0.16
CA GLU A 25 -3.33 -10.68 -1.08
C GLU A 25 -4.80 -10.66 -1.53
N VAL A 26 -5.29 -9.45 -1.81
CA VAL A 26 -6.61 -9.21 -2.42
C VAL A 26 -6.48 -8.63 -3.83
N GLY A 27 -7.36 -9.06 -4.74
CA GLY A 27 -7.32 -8.64 -6.15
C GLY A 27 -8.68 -8.52 -6.83
N VAL A 28 -8.64 -8.14 -8.11
CA VAL A 28 -9.80 -8.17 -9.02
C VAL A 28 -9.60 -9.27 -10.03
N ILE A 29 -10.59 -10.15 -10.16
CA ILE A 29 -10.62 -11.17 -11.22
C ILE A 29 -11.30 -10.53 -12.42
N VAL A 30 -10.53 -10.23 -13.47
CA VAL A 30 -11.05 -9.56 -14.66
C VAL A 30 -11.79 -10.56 -15.54
N GLU A 31 -13.10 -10.35 -15.68
CA GLU A 31 -13.99 -11.19 -16.46
C GLU A 31 -15.01 -10.36 -17.24
N PRO A 32 -15.49 -10.85 -18.40
CA PRO A 32 -16.59 -10.24 -19.11
C PRO A 32 -17.85 -10.28 -18.24
N ARG A 33 -18.72 -9.28 -18.42
CA ARG A 33 -20.01 -9.25 -17.75
C ARG A 33 -20.84 -10.49 -18.16
N PRO A 34 -21.46 -11.21 -17.22
CA PRO A 34 -22.41 -12.26 -17.55
C PRO A 34 -23.50 -11.72 -18.49
N ARG A 35 -23.93 -12.53 -19.45
CA ARG A 35 -25.04 -12.17 -20.35
C ARG A 35 -26.29 -11.88 -19.50
N GLU A 36 -27.05 -10.85 -19.87
CA GLU A 36 -28.16 -10.28 -19.08
C GLU A 36 -29.24 -11.28 -18.63
N GLN A 37 -29.30 -12.46 -19.23
CA GLN A 37 -30.27 -13.52 -18.91
C GLN A 37 -29.81 -14.49 -17.81
N ALA A 38 -28.52 -14.48 -17.41
CA ALA A 38 -28.05 -15.28 -16.29
C ALA A 38 -28.10 -14.43 -15.01
N GLU A 39 -29.04 -14.71 -14.13
CA GLU A 39 -29.05 -14.19 -12.77
C GLU A 39 -27.86 -14.82 -12.02
N VAL A 40 -26.69 -14.19 -12.12
CA VAL A 40 -25.50 -14.65 -11.40
C VAL A 40 -25.62 -14.16 -9.96
N ASP A 41 -25.74 -15.11 -9.03
CA ASP A 41 -25.70 -14.83 -7.60
C ASP A 41 -24.44 -14.00 -7.27
N PRO A 42 -24.60 -12.77 -6.74
CA PRO A 42 -23.47 -11.93 -6.34
C PRO A 42 -22.50 -12.62 -5.38
N LYS A 43 -22.90 -13.64 -4.63
CA LYS A 43 -22.00 -14.44 -3.77
C LYS A 43 -20.89 -15.13 -4.53
N ASN A 44 -21.14 -15.53 -5.78
CA ASN A 44 -20.13 -16.14 -6.65
C ASN A 44 -19.08 -15.13 -7.13
N ALA A 45 -19.25 -13.84 -6.82
CA ALA A 45 -18.28 -12.81 -7.15
C ALA A 45 -17.02 -12.87 -6.28
N LEU A 46 -17.09 -13.46 -5.09
CA LEU A 46 -15.94 -13.62 -4.20
C LEU A 46 -15.34 -15.01 -4.36
N GLN A 47 -14.04 -15.09 -4.67
CA GLN A 47 -13.33 -16.36 -4.82
C GLN A 47 -12.04 -16.33 -4.00
N ALA A 48 -11.87 -17.32 -3.13
CA ALA A 48 -10.66 -17.51 -2.34
C ALA A 48 -9.93 -18.79 -2.78
N LYS A 49 -8.59 -18.74 -2.86
CA LYS A 49 -7.72 -19.88 -3.15
C LYS A 49 -6.32 -19.62 -2.62
N ASP A 50 -5.75 -20.56 -1.88
CA ASP A 50 -4.34 -20.55 -1.42
C ASP A 50 -3.92 -19.23 -0.75
N GLY A 51 -4.78 -18.64 0.10
CA GLY A 51 -4.53 -17.35 0.75
C GLY A 51 -4.80 -16.11 -0.12
N TYR A 52 -5.15 -16.28 -1.39
CA TYR A 52 -5.55 -15.19 -2.28
C TYR A 52 -7.07 -15.05 -2.30
N ILE A 53 -7.56 -13.81 -2.32
CA ILE A 53 -8.98 -13.53 -2.51
C ILE A 53 -9.21 -12.53 -3.64
N GLY A 54 -10.14 -12.86 -4.54
CA GLY A 54 -10.46 -12.07 -5.72
C GLY A 54 -11.93 -11.72 -5.79
N ILE A 55 -12.22 -10.48 -6.17
CA ILE A 55 -13.58 -10.02 -6.49
C ILE A 55 -13.72 -9.93 -8.00
N ARG A 56 -14.71 -10.60 -8.58
CA ARG A 56 -14.95 -10.57 -10.02
C ARG A 56 -15.36 -9.18 -10.50
N SER A 57 -14.73 -8.69 -11.58
CA SER A 57 -14.86 -7.31 -12.06
C SER A 57 -16.29 -6.90 -12.39
N TRP A 58 -17.12 -7.84 -12.85
CA TRP A 58 -18.50 -7.56 -13.26
C TRP A 58 -19.42 -7.14 -12.10
N VAL A 59 -19.07 -7.44 -10.84
CA VAL A 59 -19.87 -7.05 -9.67
C VAL A 59 -19.53 -5.64 -9.17
N LEU A 60 -18.30 -5.16 -9.45
CA LEU A 60 -17.76 -3.94 -8.85
C LEU A 60 -18.67 -2.71 -9.02
N PRO A 61 -19.30 -2.44 -10.18
CA PRO A 61 -20.18 -1.28 -10.32
C PRO A 61 -21.43 -1.35 -9.44
N LYS A 62 -22.00 -2.55 -9.24
CA LYS A 62 -23.16 -2.74 -8.36
C LYS A 62 -22.76 -2.70 -6.89
N LEU A 63 -21.61 -3.29 -6.55
CA LEU A 63 -21.03 -3.26 -5.20
C LEU A 63 -20.75 -1.83 -4.77
N TYR A 64 -20.04 -1.05 -5.58
CA TYR A 64 -19.77 0.37 -5.34
C TYR A 64 -21.06 1.16 -5.06
N LYS A 65 -22.06 1.05 -5.95
CA LYS A 65 -23.34 1.77 -5.81
C LYS A 65 -24.05 1.40 -4.52
N ARG A 66 -24.12 0.10 -4.19
CA ARG A 66 -24.81 -0.34 -2.97
C ARG A 66 -24.07 0.08 -1.70
N SER A 67 -22.75 -0.06 -1.67
CA SER A 67 -21.92 0.34 -0.52
C SER A 67 -21.99 1.85 -0.26
N ILE A 68 -22.00 2.69 -1.30
CA ILE A 68 -22.20 4.13 -1.12
C ILE A 68 -23.60 4.43 -0.58
N ALA A 69 -24.66 3.82 -1.12
CA ALA A 69 -26.01 4.05 -0.62
C ALA A 69 -26.12 3.74 0.89
N ARG A 70 -25.54 2.62 1.33
CA ARG A 70 -25.48 2.25 2.75
C ARG A 70 -24.68 3.26 3.58
N LEU A 71 -23.53 3.74 3.11
CA LEU A 71 -22.74 4.74 3.83
C LEU A 71 -23.40 6.14 3.88
N VAL A 72 -24.24 6.46 2.90
CA VAL A 72 -25.06 7.68 2.92
C VAL A 72 -26.15 7.57 3.98
N GLU A 73 -26.78 6.40 4.11
CA GLU A 73 -27.80 6.11 5.13
C GLU A 73 -27.20 6.01 6.54
N ASN A 74 -26.05 5.35 6.68
CA ASN A 74 -25.30 5.20 7.91
C ASN A 74 -23.80 5.38 7.66
N ARG A 75 -23.26 6.54 8.05
CA ARG A 75 -21.83 6.87 7.85
C ARG A 75 -20.86 5.97 8.60
N GLU A 76 -21.34 5.20 9.57
CA GLU A 76 -20.56 4.27 10.37
C GLU A 76 -20.83 2.82 9.95
N ASP A 77 -21.40 2.56 8.77
CA ASP A 77 -21.59 1.19 8.28
C ASP A 77 -20.23 0.55 7.89
N ILE A 78 -19.65 -0.21 8.82
CA ILE A 78 -18.35 -0.86 8.64
C ILE A 78 -18.35 -1.87 7.49
N ASP A 79 -19.42 -2.62 7.27
CA ASP A 79 -19.51 -3.61 6.20
C ASP A 79 -19.53 -2.95 4.83
N ALA A 80 -20.32 -1.88 4.71
CA ALA A 80 -20.37 -1.06 3.51
C ALA A 80 -19.02 -0.38 3.24
N SER A 81 -18.35 0.15 4.27
CA SER A 81 -17.02 0.74 4.14
C SER A 81 -15.97 -0.27 3.63
N THR A 82 -15.99 -1.49 4.15
CA THR A 82 -15.12 -2.60 3.75
C THR A 82 -15.29 -2.90 2.26
N SER A 83 -16.54 -3.08 1.85
CA SER A 83 -16.89 -3.36 0.46
C SER A 83 -16.54 -2.20 -0.47
N LEU A 84 -16.75 -0.96 -0.02
CA LEU A 84 -16.43 0.23 -0.81
C LEU A 84 -14.92 0.34 -1.03
N LEU A 85 -14.09 0.10 -0.01
CA LEU A 85 -12.63 0.18 -0.11
C LEU A 85 -12.05 -0.86 -1.07
N LEU A 86 -12.65 -2.06 -1.13
CA LEU A 86 -12.30 -3.08 -2.12
C LEU A 86 -12.62 -2.65 -3.56
N THR A 87 -13.49 -1.66 -3.78
CA THR A 87 -13.74 -1.08 -5.10
C THR A 87 -12.98 0.22 -5.33
N THR A 88 -12.76 1.02 -4.28
CA THR A 88 -12.16 2.36 -4.32
C THR A 88 -11.29 2.55 -3.07
N PRO A 89 -9.99 2.19 -3.14
CA PRO A 89 -9.10 2.17 -1.97
C PRO A 89 -8.82 3.57 -1.39
N ASP A 90 -8.99 4.63 -2.18
CA ASP A 90 -8.80 6.02 -1.74
C ASP A 90 -10.11 6.70 -1.30
N ASN A 91 -11.13 5.94 -0.90
CA ASN A 91 -12.37 6.51 -0.37
C ASN A 91 -12.19 6.94 1.10
N LEU A 92 -11.94 8.23 1.31
CA LEU A 92 -11.75 8.81 2.65
C LEU A 92 -12.95 8.58 3.59
N THR A 93 -14.18 8.67 3.09
CA THR A 93 -15.39 8.46 3.90
C THR A 93 -15.45 7.04 4.45
N ALA A 94 -15.14 6.04 3.63
CA ALA A 94 -15.08 4.65 4.06
C ALA A 94 -13.97 4.42 5.09
N TRP A 95 -12.77 4.98 4.89
CA TRP A 95 -11.71 4.90 5.90
C TRP A 95 -12.13 5.55 7.22
N ASN A 96 -12.80 6.70 7.19
CA ASN A 96 -13.30 7.36 8.40
C ASN A 96 -14.38 6.55 9.11
N ALA A 97 -15.26 5.87 8.37
CA ALA A 97 -16.21 4.92 8.95
C ALA A 97 -15.45 3.82 9.74
N ARG A 98 -14.39 3.25 9.15
CA ARG A 98 -13.55 2.25 9.85
C ARG A 98 -12.87 2.82 11.09
N LYS A 99 -12.33 4.04 11.04
CA LYS A 99 -11.74 4.70 12.23
C LYS A 99 -12.72 4.78 13.40
N ALA A 100 -14.00 5.03 13.15
CA ALA A 100 -15.03 5.08 14.19
C ALA A 100 -15.25 3.71 14.88
N HIS A 101 -14.93 2.61 14.18
CA HIS A 101 -15.03 1.24 14.71
C HIS A 101 -13.71 0.69 15.23
N THR A 102 -12.58 1.39 15.03
CA THR A 102 -11.29 0.95 15.55
C THR A 102 -11.27 1.07 17.07
N THR A 103 -11.02 -0.05 17.74
CA THR A 103 -10.91 -0.17 19.19
C THR A 103 -9.63 -0.92 19.53
N ARG A 104 -9.24 -0.95 20.81
CA ARG A 104 -8.03 -1.68 21.23
C ARG A 104 -8.06 -3.17 20.87
N ASP A 105 -9.25 -3.76 20.79
CA ASP A 105 -9.42 -5.20 20.58
C ASP A 105 -9.30 -5.61 19.10
N ASN A 106 -9.40 -4.65 18.16
CA ASN A 106 -9.38 -4.91 16.73
C ASN A 106 -8.24 -4.25 15.95
N ILE A 107 -7.27 -3.60 16.63
CA ILE A 107 -6.09 -2.97 15.99
C ILE A 107 -5.38 -3.94 15.04
N ALA A 108 -5.14 -5.19 15.47
CA ALA A 108 -4.46 -6.18 14.64
C ALA A 108 -5.23 -6.49 13.35
N THR A 109 -6.56 -6.64 13.45
CA THR A 109 -7.44 -6.86 12.29
C THR A 109 -7.44 -5.64 11.36
N GLU A 110 -7.44 -4.43 11.92
CA GLU A 110 -7.44 -3.20 11.12
C GLU A 110 -6.09 -2.93 10.43
N LEU A 111 -4.97 -3.24 11.10
CA LEU A 111 -3.66 -3.24 10.48
C LEU A 111 -3.58 -4.28 9.37
N GLU A 112 -4.16 -5.47 9.54
CA GLU A 112 -4.17 -6.49 8.50
C GLU A 112 -5.04 -6.07 7.30
N PHE A 113 -6.17 -5.43 7.56
CA PHE A 113 -7.02 -4.89 6.50
C PHE A 113 -6.28 -3.82 5.68
N SER A 114 -5.62 -2.86 6.34
CA SER A 114 -4.81 -1.87 5.62
C SER A 114 -3.62 -2.49 4.87
N ARG A 115 -3.03 -3.59 5.39
CA ARG A 115 -1.98 -4.35 4.71
C ARG A 115 -2.49 -4.93 3.39
N LEU A 116 -3.63 -5.63 3.41
CA LEU A 116 -4.27 -6.19 2.20
C LEU A 116 -4.66 -5.09 1.20
N MET A 117 -5.18 -3.95 1.67
CA MET A 117 -5.46 -2.83 0.77
C MET A 117 -4.21 -2.32 0.06
N LEU A 118 -3.06 -2.29 0.75
CA LEU A 118 -1.77 -1.90 0.19
C LEU A 118 -1.15 -2.97 -0.72
N THR A 119 -1.52 -4.25 -0.62
CA THR A 119 -1.08 -5.25 -1.60
C THR A 119 -1.75 -5.03 -2.95
N ARG A 120 -3.01 -4.61 -2.94
CA ARG A 120 -3.79 -4.30 -4.13
C ARG A 120 -3.48 -2.92 -4.71
N ALA A 121 -3.40 -1.91 -3.85
CA ALA A 121 -3.27 -0.51 -4.20
C ALA A 121 -2.07 0.11 -3.47
N PRO A 122 -0.83 -0.26 -3.87
CA PRO A 122 0.38 0.11 -3.12
C PRO A 122 0.63 1.63 -3.03
N LYS A 123 0.00 2.41 -3.92
CA LYS A 123 0.08 3.89 -3.95
C LYS A 123 -1.15 4.58 -3.33
N SER A 124 -2.07 3.85 -2.71
CA SER A 124 -3.25 4.44 -2.07
C SER A 124 -2.83 5.36 -0.93
N ALA A 125 -3.03 6.66 -1.13
CA ALA A 125 -2.69 7.69 -0.16
C ALA A 125 -3.48 7.50 1.14
N GLU A 126 -4.76 7.16 1.01
CA GLU A 126 -5.65 6.99 2.16
C GLU A 126 -5.34 5.72 2.94
N SER A 127 -4.97 4.62 2.27
CA SER A 127 -4.55 3.38 2.96
C SER A 127 -3.30 3.62 3.82
N TRP A 128 -2.30 4.34 3.29
CA TRP A 128 -1.11 4.73 4.06
C TRP A 128 -1.44 5.71 5.19
N SER A 129 -2.33 6.67 4.94
CA SER A 129 -2.72 7.67 5.94
C SER A 129 -3.50 7.04 7.09
N HIS A 130 -4.41 6.11 6.79
CA HIS A 130 -5.15 5.33 7.77
C HIS A 130 -4.21 4.45 8.59
N ARG A 131 -3.29 3.72 7.94
CA ARG A 131 -2.30 2.90 8.65
C ARG A 131 -1.42 3.72 9.60
N ALA A 132 -0.93 4.88 9.15
CA ALA A 132 -0.15 5.78 9.98
C ALA A 132 -0.96 6.33 11.17
N TRP A 133 -2.26 6.58 10.98
CA TRP A 133 -3.17 6.96 12.06
C TRP A 133 -3.30 5.84 13.11
N ILE A 134 -3.50 4.58 12.70
CA ILE A 134 -3.59 3.44 13.64
C ILE A 134 -2.31 3.36 14.50
N LEU A 135 -1.14 3.41 13.86
CA LEU A 135 0.13 3.34 14.57
C LEU A 135 0.30 4.49 15.56
N ARG A 136 -0.07 5.71 15.17
CA ARG A 136 0.02 6.89 16.03
C ARG A 136 -0.91 6.80 17.25
N GLU A 137 -2.16 6.41 17.05
CA GLU A 137 -3.16 6.41 18.13
C GLU A 137 -3.04 5.19 19.06
N HIS A 138 -2.49 4.08 18.56
CA HIS A 138 -2.61 2.79 19.25
C HIS A 138 -1.32 2.02 19.43
N ALA A 139 -0.25 2.38 18.71
CA ALA A 139 1.03 1.66 18.76
C ALA A 139 2.22 2.63 18.74
N TYR A 140 2.12 3.74 19.48
CA TYR A 140 3.18 4.76 19.56
C TYR A 140 3.90 4.74 20.92
N PRO A 141 5.25 4.66 20.95
CA PRO A 141 6.12 4.30 19.84
C PRO A 141 5.92 2.81 19.43
N PRO A 142 6.15 2.43 18.16
CA PRO A 142 5.95 1.06 17.74
C PRO A 142 6.98 0.11 18.38
N SER A 143 6.56 -1.12 18.67
CA SER A 143 7.49 -2.18 19.13
C SER A 143 8.49 -2.54 18.03
N ALA A 144 9.61 -3.16 18.38
CA ALA A 144 10.60 -3.62 17.39
C ALA A 144 9.99 -4.59 16.36
N GLU A 145 9.08 -5.47 16.80
CA GLU A 145 8.33 -6.37 15.92
C GLU A 145 7.43 -5.59 14.95
N GLN A 146 6.65 -4.62 15.47
CA GLN A 146 5.80 -3.78 14.63
C GLN A 146 6.64 -2.99 13.62
N MET A 147 7.78 -2.45 14.04
CA MET A 147 8.72 -1.73 13.18
C MET A 147 9.20 -2.59 12.01
N GLU A 148 9.56 -3.86 12.25
CA GLU A 148 9.95 -4.79 11.18
C GLU A 148 8.80 -5.05 10.20
N ILE A 149 7.59 -5.27 10.71
CA ILE A 149 6.38 -5.45 9.89
C ILE A 149 6.15 -4.22 8.99
N GLU A 150 6.24 -3.01 9.55
CA GLU A 150 6.01 -1.77 8.81
C GLU A 150 7.06 -1.52 7.72
N LEU A 151 8.34 -1.77 8.02
CA LEU A 151 9.42 -1.66 7.04
C LEU A 151 9.25 -2.68 5.92
N GLN A 152 8.92 -3.93 6.25
CA GLN A 152 8.69 -4.99 5.26
C GLN A 152 7.53 -4.65 4.33
N LEU A 153 6.40 -4.18 4.87
CA LEU A 153 5.25 -3.76 4.07
C LEU A 153 5.59 -2.61 3.12
N ALA A 154 6.33 -1.60 3.60
CA ALA A 154 6.72 -0.48 2.74
C ALA A 154 7.69 -0.90 1.64
N TRP A 155 8.60 -1.83 1.93
CA TRP A 155 9.46 -2.43 0.90
C TRP A 155 8.67 -3.22 -0.13
N PHE A 156 7.70 -4.02 0.31
CA PHE A 156 6.79 -4.73 -0.58
C PHE A 156 6.00 -3.76 -1.48
N ALA A 157 5.45 -2.69 -0.92
CA ALA A 157 4.70 -1.71 -1.71
C ALA A 157 5.60 -0.91 -2.68
N ALA A 158 6.86 -0.67 -2.32
CA ALA A 158 7.85 -0.06 -3.21
C ALA A 158 8.22 -1.01 -4.37
N SER A 159 8.29 -2.31 -4.14
CA SER A 159 8.57 -3.29 -5.21
C SER A 159 7.41 -3.51 -6.16
N ARG A 160 6.17 -3.29 -5.71
CA ARG A 160 4.97 -3.39 -6.55
C ARG A 160 4.70 -2.16 -7.41
N SER A 161 5.29 -1.00 -7.09
CA SER A 161 5.06 0.23 -7.85
C SER A 161 6.26 1.16 -7.81
N ALA A 162 6.85 1.43 -8.99
CA ALA A 162 7.97 2.37 -9.11
C ALA A 162 7.60 3.77 -8.59
N HIS A 163 8.55 4.47 -7.97
CA HIS A 163 8.36 5.82 -7.42
C HIS A 163 7.22 5.89 -6.38
N ASN A 164 7.16 4.91 -5.47
CA ASN A 164 6.17 4.90 -4.41
C ASN A 164 6.54 5.87 -3.27
N TYR A 165 6.21 7.14 -3.46
CA TYR A 165 6.47 8.19 -2.49
C TYR A 165 5.80 7.93 -1.14
N TYR A 166 4.56 7.42 -1.14
CA TYR A 166 3.82 7.14 0.10
C TYR A 166 4.49 6.07 0.97
N ALA A 167 5.00 5.00 0.35
CA ALA A 167 5.80 3.99 1.05
C ALA A 167 7.12 4.59 1.60
N GLY A 168 7.76 5.48 0.84
CA GLY A 168 8.93 6.25 1.32
C GLY A 168 8.60 7.11 2.55
N VAL A 169 7.53 7.89 2.50
CA VAL A 169 7.08 8.75 3.60
C VAL A 169 6.72 7.94 4.84
N HIS A 170 6.04 6.80 4.66
CA HIS A 170 5.73 5.90 5.77
C HIS A 170 6.99 5.40 6.47
N ARG A 171 7.99 4.91 5.72
CA ARG A 171 9.28 4.50 6.28
C ARG A 171 10.01 5.64 6.97
N ALA A 172 9.96 6.85 6.41
CA ALA A 172 10.60 8.02 6.99
C ALA A 172 10.05 8.36 8.40
N ARG A 173 8.75 8.12 8.64
CA ARG A 173 8.12 8.33 9.96
C ARG A 173 8.62 7.37 11.04
N LEU A 174 9.16 6.23 10.64
CA LEU A 174 9.68 5.20 11.55
C LEU A 174 11.13 5.48 11.96
N LEU A 175 11.87 6.30 11.20
CA LEU A 175 13.29 6.56 11.42
C LEU A 175 13.67 6.91 12.88
N PRO A 176 12.90 7.75 13.61
CA PRO A 176 13.23 8.09 15.00
C PRO A 176 13.28 6.89 15.96
N TRP A 177 12.66 5.76 15.59
CA TRP A 177 12.50 4.58 16.44
C TRP A 177 13.35 3.39 15.97
N LEU A 178 14.19 3.58 14.95
CA LEU A 178 15.08 2.51 14.49
C LEU A 178 16.16 2.25 15.53
N SER A 179 16.32 0.98 15.90
CA SER A 179 17.55 0.53 16.56
C SER A 179 18.72 0.65 15.59
N GLU A 180 19.95 0.75 16.11
CA GLU A 180 21.16 0.78 15.30
C GLU A 180 21.25 -0.40 14.32
N SER A 181 20.88 -1.60 14.78
CA SER A 181 20.84 -2.80 13.95
C SER A 181 19.84 -2.71 12.79
N MET A 182 18.66 -2.11 13.04
CA MET A 182 17.63 -1.91 12.02
C MET A 182 18.05 -0.84 11.02
N ALA A 183 18.63 0.25 11.51
CA ALA A 183 19.17 1.33 10.70
C ALA A 183 20.26 0.85 9.73
N GLU A 184 21.16 -0.03 10.18
CA GLU A 184 22.19 -0.65 9.33
C GLU A 184 21.57 -1.55 8.25
N ARG A 185 20.64 -2.43 8.62
CA ARG A 185 19.92 -3.28 7.65
C ARG A 185 19.17 -2.45 6.60
N GLU A 186 18.48 -1.41 7.04
CA GLU A 186 17.69 -0.54 6.17
C GLU A 186 18.58 0.27 5.21
N ARG A 187 19.75 0.74 5.69
CA ARG A 187 20.75 1.41 4.83
C ARG A 187 21.26 0.49 3.74
N ASN A 188 21.66 -0.72 4.10
CA ASN A 188 22.16 -1.72 3.15
C ASN A 188 21.09 -2.10 2.11
N LYS A 189 19.85 -2.30 2.56
CA LYS A 189 18.73 -2.62 1.66
C LYS A 189 18.41 -1.46 0.72
N SER A 190 18.40 -0.23 1.23
CA SER A 190 18.21 1.00 0.46
C SER A 190 19.28 1.19 -0.61
N ARG A 191 20.55 0.98 -0.27
CA ARG A 191 21.66 1.05 -1.23
C ARG A 191 21.52 0.01 -2.35
N LYS A 192 21.23 -1.25 -2.00
CA LYS A 192 21.03 -2.34 -2.97
C LYS A 192 19.83 -2.08 -3.90
N TRP A 193 18.76 -1.51 -3.37
CA TRP A 193 17.60 -1.10 -4.16
C TRP A 193 17.98 -0.08 -5.23
N LEU A 194 18.67 0.99 -4.84
CA LEU A 194 19.04 2.10 -5.73
C LEU A 194 20.08 1.72 -6.79
N GLN A 195 20.90 0.70 -6.54
CA GLN A 195 21.78 0.12 -7.56
C GLN A 195 21.01 -0.47 -8.75
N THR A 196 19.78 -0.94 -8.52
CA THR A 196 18.91 -1.56 -9.55
C THR A 196 17.76 -0.65 -9.98
N HIS A 197 17.45 0.39 -9.20
CA HIS A 197 16.34 1.32 -9.42
C HIS A 197 16.85 2.77 -9.45
N VAL A 198 17.81 3.05 -10.32
CA VAL A 198 18.51 4.35 -10.40
C VAL A 198 17.58 5.54 -10.65
N THR A 199 16.43 5.33 -11.27
CA THR A 199 15.43 6.38 -11.54
C THR A 199 14.49 6.63 -10.37
N ASP A 200 14.47 5.79 -9.34
CA ASP A 200 13.50 5.86 -8.26
C ASP A 200 13.74 7.08 -7.35
N ALA A 201 13.19 8.23 -7.75
CA ALA A 201 13.25 9.47 -7.00
C ALA A 201 12.71 9.34 -5.57
N SER A 202 11.70 8.49 -5.34
CA SER A 202 11.16 8.24 -4.01
C SER A 202 12.14 7.43 -3.15
N GLY A 203 12.80 6.44 -3.75
CA GLY A 203 13.88 5.69 -3.13
C GLY A 203 15.07 6.59 -2.74
N TRP A 204 15.51 7.46 -3.64
CA TRP A 204 16.61 8.40 -3.38
C TRP A 204 16.28 9.39 -2.25
N TRP A 205 15.07 9.96 -2.28
CA TRP A 205 14.60 10.83 -1.21
C TRP A 205 14.61 10.12 0.15
N TYR A 206 14.10 8.88 0.20
CA TYR A 206 14.09 8.10 1.43
C TYR A 206 15.51 7.76 1.91
N HIS A 207 16.40 7.36 1.00
CA HIS A 207 17.79 7.07 1.32
C HIS A 207 18.50 8.27 1.96
N ARG A 208 18.27 9.48 1.43
CA ARG A 208 18.77 10.71 2.04
C ARG A 208 18.19 10.94 3.44
N ALA A 209 16.88 10.76 3.62
CA ALA A 209 16.24 10.92 4.93
C ALA A 209 16.81 9.92 5.97
N LEU A 210 17.02 8.66 5.57
CA LEU A 210 17.63 7.63 6.39
C LEU A 210 19.06 8.02 6.80
N ARG A 211 19.87 8.53 5.88
CA ARG A 211 21.23 9.03 6.19
C ARG A 211 21.20 10.12 7.26
N SER A 212 20.35 11.13 7.07
CA SER A 212 20.21 12.24 8.02
C SER A 212 19.71 11.80 9.39
N ALA A 213 18.94 10.71 9.48
CA ALA A 213 18.44 10.19 10.75
C ALA A 213 19.47 9.34 11.50
N VAL A 214 20.37 8.64 10.79
CA VAL A 214 21.31 7.68 11.38
C VAL A 214 22.68 8.30 11.66
N SER A 215 23.13 9.27 10.85
CA SER A 215 24.41 9.92 11.09
C SER A 215 24.27 11.06 12.09
N LYS A 216 24.97 10.95 13.23
CA LYS A 216 25.22 12.06 14.16
C LYS A 216 26.55 12.78 13.89
N ASP A 217 27.37 12.27 12.96
CA ASP A 217 28.75 12.73 12.75
C ASP A 217 29.04 12.86 11.24
N GLU A 218 28.98 14.08 10.73
CA GLU A 218 28.80 14.38 9.30
C GLU A 218 30.08 14.37 8.43
N ARG A 219 31.27 14.00 8.93
CA ARG A 219 32.53 14.46 8.27
C ARG A 219 33.44 13.41 7.61
N SER A 220 33.34 12.11 7.88
CA SER A 220 34.31 11.13 7.34
C SER A 220 33.78 10.19 6.24
N GLU A 221 32.48 9.86 6.22
CA GLU A 221 31.89 8.93 5.25
C GLU A 221 31.32 9.62 3.99
N ASP A 222 31.26 10.94 3.96
CA ASP A 222 30.49 11.68 2.95
C ASP A 222 31.12 11.62 1.54
N GLY A 223 32.45 11.57 1.43
CA GLY A 223 33.15 11.57 0.14
C GLY A 223 32.93 10.29 -0.69
N ALA A 224 33.02 9.11 -0.06
CA ALA A 224 32.81 7.83 -0.75
C ALA A 224 31.36 7.65 -1.18
N GLU A 225 30.41 8.14 -0.38
CA GLU A 225 28.99 8.03 -0.67
C GLU A 225 28.51 9.08 -1.68
N GLN A 226 29.06 10.30 -1.65
CA GLN A 226 28.86 11.29 -2.71
C GLN A 226 29.40 10.78 -4.05
N GLN A 227 30.59 10.17 -4.05
CA GLN A 227 31.14 9.53 -5.24
C GLN A 227 30.23 8.40 -5.72
N TRP A 228 29.74 7.54 -4.82
CA TRP A 228 28.79 6.49 -5.18
C TRP A 228 27.49 7.07 -5.80
N PHE A 229 26.95 8.14 -5.22
CA PHE A 229 25.78 8.85 -5.77
C PHE A 229 26.04 9.38 -7.18
N HIS A 230 27.17 10.08 -7.38
CA HIS A 230 27.59 10.60 -8.68
C HIS A 230 27.79 9.48 -9.71
N ASP A 231 28.44 8.38 -9.34
CA ASP A 231 28.66 7.23 -10.22
C ASP A 231 27.34 6.57 -10.65
N MET A 232 26.36 6.50 -9.76
CA MET A 232 25.06 5.90 -10.06
C MET A 232 24.25 6.78 -11.03
N HIS A 233 24.22 8.10 -10.82
CA HIS A 233 23.54 9.03 -11.72
C HIS A 233 24.26 9.21 -13.05
N GLY A 234 25.60 9.15 -13.07
CA GLY A 234 26.40 9.16 -14.30
C GLY A 234 26.08 7.97 -15.22
N ARG A 235 25.94 6.77 -14.66
CA ARG A 235 25.51 5.56 -15.41
C ARG A 235 24.12 5.70 -15.99
N TYR A 236 23.18 6.30 -15.26
CA TYR A 236 21.83 6.53 -15.75
C TYR A 236 21.80 7.57 -16.89
N ALA A 237 22.50 8.69 -16.75
CA ALA A 237 22.55 9.75 -17.76
C ALA A 237 23.11 9.26 -19.11
N GLN A 238 23.98 8.25 -19.10
CA GLN A 238 24.46 7.59 -20.33
C GLN A 238 23.38 6.69 -20.98
N SER A 239 22.45 6.13 -20.20
CA SER A 239 21.36 5.27 -20.68
C SER A 239 20.06 6.00 -21.04
N SER A 240 19.82 7.19 -20.48
CA SER A 240 18.54 7.90 -20.57
C SER A 240 18.47 8.93 -21.70
N GLN A 241 19.40 8.89 -22.66
CA GLN A 241 19.29 9.71 -23.84
C GLN A 241 18.11 9.19 -24.66
N ASN A 242 17.09 10.03 -24.84
CA ASN A 242 16.05 9.83 -25.86
C ASN A 242 16.71 9.97 -27.25
N VAL A 243 17.55 9.01 -27.63
CA VAL A 243 18.31 9.01 -28.89
C VAL A 243 17.35 9.20 -30.07
N ALA A 244 16.14 8.62 -30.03
CA ALA A 244 15.13 8.81 -31.06
C ALA A 244 14.52 10.23 -31.14
N VAL A 245 14.44 10.98 -30.03
CA VAL A 245 13.98 12.38 -30.02
C VAL A 245 15.11 13.30 -30.47
N GLN A 246 16.34 13.01 -30.06
CA GLN A 246 17.53 13.74 -30.51
C GLN A 246 17.79 13.54 -32.01
N GLU A 247 17.73 12.31 -32.50
CA GLU A 247 17.90 12.00 -33.92
C GLU A 247 16.84 12.64 -34.82
N ARG A 248 15.61 12.85 -34.30
CA ARG A 248 14.53 13.53 -35.05
C ARG A 248 14.57 15.05 -34.97
N LEU A 249 15.16 15.64 -33.93
CA LEU A 249 15.27 17.09 -33.77
C LEU A 249 16.56 17.69 -34.35
N TYR A 250 17.63 16.90 -34.49
CA TYR A 250 18.93 17.35 -35.03
C TYR A 250 19.18 16.95 -36.50
N ARG A 251 18.20 16.33 -37.16
CA ARG A 251 18.20 16.20 -38.63
C ARG A 251 17.42 17.36 -39.24
N THR A 252 18.11 18.49 -39.44
CA THR A 252 17.77 19.50 -40.46
C THR A 252 18.47 19.14 -41.75
#